data_AF-A0A3C1VBU1-F1
#
_entry.id   AF-A0A3C1VBU1-F1
#
_cell.length_a   1.000
_cell.length_b   1.000
_cell.length_c   1.000
_cell.angle_alpha   90.00
_cell.angle_beta   90.00
_cell.angle_gamma   90.00
#
_symmetry.space_group_name_H-M   'P 1'
#
loop_
_entity.id
_entity.type
_entity.pdbx_description
1 polymer ?
#
loop_
_entity_poly.entity_id
_entity_poly.type
_entity_poly.pdbx_seq_one_letter_code
_entity_poly.pdbx_strand_id
1 'polypeptide(L)'
;MVKPDPSGLWVFIDENRYNINDGAFALSMTLPTEMIDWPGTYHNSSCGLAFADGHSEIHRWLDGCTRVTARVASGPHLQTPNNPDILWLQARTSALAQ
;
A
#
# COMPACT_ATOMS: atom_id res chain seq x y z
N MET A 1 19.47 -2.70 14.73
CA MET A 1 18.59 -3.53 13.90
C MET A 1 17.90 -2.58 12.92
N VAL A 2 17.93 -2.88 11.63
CA VAL A 2 17.30 -2.05 10.59
C VAL A 2 15.78 -2.28 10.64
N LYS A 3 14.97 -1.23 10.51
CA LYS A 3 13.50 -1.31 10.47
C LYS A 3 12.99 -0.96 9.06
N PRO A 4 11.92 -1.61 8.57
CA PRO A 4 11.23 -2.75 9.18
C PRO A 4 12.12 -4.02 9.21
N ASP A 5 11.87 -4.90 10.18
CA ASP A 5 12.47 -6.24 10.20
C ASP A 5 11.74 -7.15 9.17
N PRO A 6 12.22 -8.37 8.88
CA PRO A 6 11.59 -9.23 7.88
C PRO A 6 10.11 -9.53 8.11
N SER A 7 9.65 -9.58 9.38
CA SER A 7 8.24 -9.80 9.71
C SER A 7 7.40 -8.54 9.51
N GLY A 8 8.02 -7.35 9.50
CA GLY A 8 7.36 -6.09 9.17
C GLY A 8 7.55 -5.63 7.73
N LEU A 9 8.35 -6.32 6.92
CA LEU A 9 8.68 -5.92 5.56
C LEU A 9 7.80 -6.66 4.54
N TRP A 10 6.87 -5.96 3.90
CA TRP A 10 6.04 -6.57 2.86
C TRP A 10 6.85 -6.78 1.57
N VAL A 11 6.47 -7.80 0.80
CA VAL A 11 7.12 -8.20 -0.47
C VAL A 11 6.11 -8.30 -1.61
N PHE A 12 4.91 -8.82 -1.33
CA PHE A 12 3.81 -8.87 -2.30
C PHE A 12 2.55 -8.26 -1.71
N ILE A 13 1.77 -7.62 -2.57
CA ILE A 13 0.47 -7.01 -2.28
C ILE A 13 -0.45 -7.14 -3.50
N ASP A 14 -1.75 -7.30 -3.28
CA ASP A 14 -2.74 -7.27 -4.35
C ASP A 14 -2.96 -5.83 -4.82
N GLU A 15 -2.86 -5.59 -6.13
CA GLU A 15 -3.21 -4.30 -6.72
C GLU A 15 -4.68 -4.26 -7.18
N ASN A 16 -5.26 -3.06 -7.15
CA ASN A 16 -6.63 -2.83 -7.57
C ASN A 16 -6.79 -3.02 -9.10
N ARG A 17 -7.67 -3.95 -9.50
CA ARG A 17 -8.13 -4.24 -10.87
C ARG A 17 -8.46 -3.03 -11.74
N TYR A 18 -8.89 -1.90 -11.16
CA TYR A 18 -9.23 -0.71 -11.93
C TYR A 18 -8.00 0.12 -12.29
N ASN A 19 -6.90 -0.08 -11.58
CA ASN A 19 -5.69 0.75 -11.62
C ASN A 19 -4.40 -0.03 -11.88
N ILE A 20 -4.44 -1.38 -11.86
CA ILE A 20 -3.31 -2.26 -12.19
C ILE A 20 -2.60 -1.85 -13.48
N ASN A 21 -1.27 -1.70 -13.41
CA ASN A 21 -0.47 -1.12 -14.50
C ASN A 21 0.76 -1.96 -14.89
N ASP A 22 1.81 -1.99 -14.07
CA ASP A 22 3.18 -2.30 -14.48
C ASP A 22 3.74 -3.58 -13.82
N GLY A 23 2.89 -4.31 -13.07
CA GLY A 23 3.29 -5.53 -12.37
C GLY A 23 4.19 -5.27 -11.15
N ALA A 24 4.22 -4.05 -10.67
CA ALA A 24 4.88 -3.62 -9.43
C ALA A 24 3.92 -2.72 -8.65
N PHE A 25 4.20 -2.52 -7.36
CA PHE A 25 3.43 -1.63 -6.50
C PHE A 25 4.32 -0.48 -6.01
N ALA A 26 4.06 0.72 -6.51
CA ALA A 26 4.72 1.95 -6.13
C ALA A 26 4.03 2.59 -4.92
N LEU A 27 4.84 2.93 -3.92
CA LEU A 27 4.41 3.64 -2.72
C LEU A 27 5.24 4.90 -2.53
N SER A 28 4.56 6.04 -2.33
CA SER A 28 5.24 7.27 -1.92
C SER A 28 5.75 7.12 -0.49
N MET A 29 7.03 7.46 -0.26
CA MET A 29 7.67 7.47 1.07
C MET A 29 7.77 8.89 1.67
N THR A 30 7.11 9.89 1.06
CA THR A 30 7.15 11.28 1.49
C THR A 30 5.85 11.70 2.19
N LEU A 31 5.90 12.86 2.86
CA LEU A 31 4.73 13.56 3.41
C LEU A 31 4.49 14.87 2.64
N PRO A 32 3.24 15.32 2.47
CA PRO A 32 2.00 14.62 2.83
C PRO A 32 1.81 13.31 2.03
N THR A 33 1.04 12.38 2.60
CA THR A 33 0.80 11.06 2.01
C THR A 33 0.11 11.17 0.64
N GLU A 34 0.56 10.33 -0.29
CA GLU A 34 0.11 10.30 -1.67
C GLU A 34 -0.14 8.86 -2.12
N MET A 35 -1.32 8.61 -2.68
CA MET A 35 -1.65 7.33 -3.29
C MET A 35 -1.07 7.31 -4.71
N ILE A 36 -0.21 6.33 -4.98
CA ILE A 36 0.34 6.08 -6.31
C ILE A 36 -0.39 4.89 -6.93
N ASP A 37 -0.04 3.68 -6.47
CA ASP A 37 -0.76 2.46 -6.81
C ASP A 37 -1.81 2.13 -5.75
N TRP A 38 -2.94 1.62 -6.23
CA TRP A 38 -4.13 1.41 -5.43
C TRP A 38 -4.16 -0.03 -4.93
N PRO A 39 -4.23 -0.29 -3.61
CA PRO A 39 -4.32 -1.66 -3.13
C PRO A 39 -5.69 -2.28 -3.45
N GLY A 40 -5.69 -3.61 -3.52
CA GLY A 40 -6.92 -4.39 -3.61
C GLY A 40 -7.84 -4.14 -2.41
N THR A 41 -9.16 -4.18 -2.63
CA THR A 41 -10.16 -3.96 -1.56
C THR A 41 -11.22 -5.06 -1.52
N TYR A 42 -10.90 -6.23 -2.08
CA TYR A 42 -11.86 -7.31 -2.40
C TYR A 42 -12.40 -8.05 -1.19
N HIS A 43 -11.67 -8.08 -0.08
CA HIS A 43 -12.02 -8.87 1.11
C HIS A 43 -12.57 -7.98 2.23
N ASN A 44 -13.73 -7.37 2.00
CA ASN A 44 -14.35 -6.42 2.95
C ASN A 44 -13.44 -5.21 3.25
N SER A 45 -13.05 -4.48 2.20
CA SER A 45 -12.05 -3.41 2.25
C SER A 45 -10.68 -3.90 2.75
N SER A 46 -10.26 -5.09 2.33
CA SER A 46 -8.97 -5.67 2.71
C SER A 46 -8.26 -6.30 1.51
N CYS A 47 -6.95 -6.50 1.62
CA CYS A 47 -6.14 -7.29 0.69
C CYS A 47 -5.18 -8.25 1.41
N GLY A 48 -4.61 -9.18 0.65
CA GLY A 48 -3.49 -9.98 1.13
C GLY A 48 -2.16 -9.21 1.02
N LEU A 49 -1.29 -9.42 2.00
CA LEU A 49 0.13 -9.06 1.94
C LEU A 49 0.97 -10.28 2.32
N ALA A 50 2.10 -10.46 1.64
CA ALA A 50 3.13 -11.42 2.02
C ALA A 50 4.38 -10.70 2.51
N PHE A 51 5.04 -11.23 3.53
CA PHE A 51 6.16 -10.60 4.22
C PHE A 51 7.48 -11.35 4.00
N ALA A 52 8.60 -10.66 4.24
CA ALA A 52 9.93 -11.15 3.93
C ALA A 52 10.39 -12.34 4.80
N ASP A 53 9.74 -12.60 5.92
CA ASP A 53 9.94 -13.81 6.74
C ASP A 53 9.13 -15.03 6.26
N GLY A 54 8.29 -14.87 5.23
CA GLY A 54 7.51 -15.93 4.60
C GLY A 54 6.06 -16.06 5.06
N HIS A 55 5.56 -15.23 5.99
CA HIS A 55 4.15 -15.27 6.37
C HIS A 55 3.27 -14.39 5.46
N SER A 56 1.96 -14.43 5.69
CA SER A 56 0.98 -13.56 5.02
C SER A 56 -0.09 -13.07 5.97
N GLU A 57 -0.57 -11.85 5.73
CA GLU A 57 -1.64 -11.21 6.49
C GLU A 57 -2.78 -10.78 5.56
N ILE A 58 -4.00 -10.70 6.09
CA ILE A 58 -5.09 -9.94 5.48
C ILE A 58 -5.16 -8.60 6.20
N HIS A 59 -4.88 -7.52 5.48
CA HIS A 59 -4.92 -6.18 6.04
C HIS A 59 -6.17 -5.43 5.59
N ARG A 60 -6.92 -4.90 6.56
CA ARG A 60 -8.12 -4.10 6.32
C ARG A 60 -7.78 -2.61 6.30
N TRP A 61 -8.13 -1.97 5.20
CA TRP A 61 -7.98 -0.54 4.98
C TRP A 61 -8.99 0.26 5.79
N LEU A 62 -8.52 1.37 6.36
CA LEU A 62 -9.27 2.26 7.24
C LEU A 62 -9.77 3.51 6.51
N ASP A 63 -9.02 4.01 5.53
CA ASP A 63 -9.41 5.21 4.78
C ASP A 63 -10.43 4.86 3.69
N GLY A 64 -11.54 5.61 3.66
CA GLY A 64 -12.58 5.44 2.66
C GLY A 64 -12.09 5.74 1.24
N CYS A 65 -11.10 6.63 1.11
CA CYS A 65 -10.48 6.97 -0.16
C CYS A 65 -9.79 5.77 -0.80
N THR A 66 -9.20 4.87 -0.01
CA THR A 66 -8.47 3.66 -0.48
C THR A 66 -9.36 2.72 -1.31
N ARG A 67 -10.69 2.77 -1.12
CA ARG A 67 -11.64 1.95 -1.87
C ARG A 67 -12.18 2.67 -3.10
N VAL A 68 -11.69 2.28 -4.27
CA VAL A 68 -12.17 2.76 -5.57
C VAL A 68 -13.07 1.73 -6.27
N THR A 69 -14.12 2.22 -6.94
CA THR A 69 -15.12 1.40 -7.66
C THR A 69 -15.07 1.59 -9.18
N ALA A 70 -14.15 2.42 -9.66
CA ALA A 70 -13.88 2.67 -11.07
C ALA A 70 -12.43 3.14 -11.22
N ARG A 71 -11.94 3.19 -12.45
CA ARG A 71 -10.59 3.72 -12.74
C ARG A 71 -10.49 5.17 -12.31
N VAL A 72 -9.53 5.46 -11.44
CA VAL A 72 -9.24 6.83 -11.02
C VAL A 72 -8.56 7.58 -12.17
N ALA A 73 -9.19 8.65 -12.64
CA ALA A 73 -8.72 9.45 -13.77
C ALA A 73 -7.59 10.43 -13.41
N SER A 74 -7.30 10.62 -12.12
CA SER A 74 -6.41 11.65 -11.55
C SER A 74 -4.92 11.52 -11.92
N GLY A 75 -4.54 10.57 -12.78
CA GLY A 75 -3.14 10.19 -12.96
C GLY A 75 -2.60 9.41 -11.75
N PRO A 76 -1.31 9.02 -11.77
CA PRO A 76 -0.71 8.12 -10.78
C PRO A 76 -0.47 8.78 -9.41
N HIS A 77 -1.08 9.93 -9.10
CA HIS A 77 -0.77 10.71 -7.91
C HIS A 77 -2.02 11.35 -7.34
N LEU A 78 -2.61 10.73 -6.31
CA LEU A 78 -3.68 11.33 -5.53
C LEU A 78 -3.18 11.70 -4.14
N GLN A 79 -3.06 13.00 -3.91
CA GLN A 79 -2.75 13.55 -2.60
C GLN A 79 -3.89 13.23 -1.61
N THR A 80 -3.55 12.50 -0.54
CA THR A 80 -4.49 12.13 0.53
C THR A 80 -3.80 12.39 1.87
N PRO A 81 -3.75 13.65 2.34
CA PRO A 81 -2.96 14.00 3.52
C PRO A 81 -3.38 13.22 4.77
N ASN A 82 -2.41 12.67 5.50
CA ASN A 82 -2.60 11.87 6.71
C ASN A 82 -3.41 10.58 6.51
N ASN A 83 -3.33 9.96 5.33
CA ASN A 83 -4.00 8.68 5.07
C ASN A 83 -3.37 7.56 5.93
N PRO A 84 -4.11 6.95 6.87
CA PRO A 84 -3.58 5.93 7.77
C PRO A 84 -3.13 4.66 7.05
N ASP A 85 -3.71 4.33 5.90
CA ASP A 85 -3.36 3.14 5.11
C ASP A 85 -1.98 3.31 4.46
N ILE A 86 -1.72 4.50 3.92
CA ILE A 86 -0.41 4.84 3.34
C ILE A 86 0.65 4.88 4.44
N LEU A 87 0.37 5.48 5.59
CA LEU A 87 1.30 5.50 6.72
C LEU A 87 1.62 4.08 7.22
N TRP A 88 0.62 3.19 7.25
CA TRP A 88 0.81 1.80 7.64
C TRP A 88 1.72 1.04 6.67
N LEU A 89 1.54 1.26 5.36
CA LEU A 89 2.40 0.71 4.31
C LEU A 89 3.82 1.30 4.36
N GLN A 90 3.96 2.62 4.52
CA GLN A 90 5.26 3.29 4.58
C GLN A 90 6.14 2.70 5.69
N ALA A 91 5.57 2.47 6.87
CA ALA A 91 6.27 1.85 8.00
C ALA A 91 6.79 0.41 7.72
N ARG A 92 6.33 -0.21 6.63
CA ARG A 92 6.56 -1.62 6.26
C ARG A 92 7.24 -1.81 4.90
N THR A 93 7.63 -0.73 4.23
CA THR A 93 8.10 -0.77 2.83
C THR A 93 9.61 -0.80 2.69
N SER A 94 10.31 0.07 3.42
CA SER A 94 11.76 0.20 3.26
C SER A 94 12.41 0.76 4.51
N ALA A 95 13.72 0.56 4.60
CA ALA A 95 14.54 1.14 5.64
C ALA A 95 15.01 2.54 5.26
N LEU A 96 15.17 3.39 6.27
CA LEU A 96 15.88 4.66 6.12
C LEU A 96 17.32 4.38 5.69
N ALA A 97 17.75 5.04 4.61
CA ALA A 97 19.15 5.06 4.22
C ALA A 97 19.99 5.72 5.34
N GLN A 98 21.14 5.12 5.64
CA GLN A 98 22.10 5.64 6.63
C GLN A 98 23.07 6.62 6.00
#